data_AF-A0A2N5IZI9-F1
#
_entry.id   AF-A0A2N5IZI9-F1
#
_cell.length_a   1.000
_cell.length_b   1.000
_cell.length_c   1.000
_cell.angle_alpha   90.00
_cell.angle_beta   90.00
_cell.angle_gamma   90.00
#
_symmetry.space_group_name_H-M   'P 1'
#
loop_
_entity.id
_entity.type
_entity.pdbx_description
1 polymer ?
#
loop_
_entity_poly.entity_id
_entity_poly.type
_entity_poly.pdbx_seq_one_letter_code
_entity_poly.pdbx_strand_id
1 'polypeptide(L)'
;MVGSISVRPQMVGQLSNDIANDSKGISQELDTLDSQVRSLIDQWDGAAQEAYYRAQIEWNKKIQEMNQILAQISTTTQQIADQYVESDNRSAARF
;
A
#
# COMPACT_ATOMS: atom_id res chain seq x y z
N MET A 1 12.85 -19.23 -25.19
CA MET A 1 11.68 -18.34 -25.13
C MET A 1 11.22 -18.27 -23.69
N VAL A 2 11.83 -17.40 -22.88
CA VAL A 2 11.26 -17.08 -21.56
C VAL A 2 10.20 -16.04 -21.85
N GLY A 3 8.94 -16.47 -21.82
CA GLY A 3 7.80 -15.59 -22.00
C GLY A 3 7.93 -14.46 -21.00
N SER A 4 8.25 -13.27 -21.51
CA SER A 4 8.26 -12.05 -20.74
C SER A 4 6.83 -11.83 -20.26
N ILE A 5 6.57 -12.23 -19.01
CA ILE A 5 5.69 -11.45 -18.15
C ILE A 5 6.43 -10.12 -17.95
N SER A 6 6.46 -9.31 -19.01
CA SER A 6 6.93 -7.94 -18.96
C SER A 6 5.81 -7.21 -18.24
N VAL A 7 5.78 -7.35 -16.92
CA VAL A 7 4.99 -6.46 -16.09
C VAL A 7 5.61 -5.10 -16.36
N ARG A 8 4.94 -4.30 -17.19
CA ARG A 8 5.43 -2.99 -17.60
C ARG A 8 5.66 -2.18 -16.33
N PRO A 9 6.86 -1.64 -16.06
CA PRO A 9 7.12 -0.86 -14.85
C PRO A 9 6.09 0.25 -14.62
N GLN A 10 5.57 0.82 -15.71
CA GLN A 10 4.51 1.82 -15.67
C GLN A 10 3.18 1.30 -15.09
N MET A 11 2.80 0.05 -15.41
CA MET A 11 1.58 -0.58 -14.88
C MET A 11 1.71 -0.86 -13.38
N VAL A 12 2.90 -1.30 -12.93
CA VAL A 12 3.18 -1.53 -11.50
C VAL A 12 3.15 -0.22 -10.72
N GLY A 13 3.75 0.84 -11.27
CA GLY A 13 3.73 2.18 -10.68
C GLY A 13 2.30 2.72 -10.55
N GLN A 14 1.48 2.59 -11.59
CA GLN A 14 0.08 3.03 -11.55
C GLN A 14 -0.72 2.27 -10.48
N LEU A 15 -0.67 0.93 -10.49
CA LEU A 15 -1.36 0.11 -9.50
C LEU A 15 -0.91 0.45 -8.07
N SER A 16 0.39 0.70 -7.87
CA SER A 16 0.92 1.09 -6.56
C SER A 16 0.38 2.44 -6.09
N ASN A 17 0.23 3.40 -7.00
CA ASN A 17 -0.39 4.69 -6.69
C ASN A 17 -1.87 4.53 -6.35
N ASP A 18 -2.60 3.70 -7.09
CA ASP A 18 -4.02 3.44 -6.84
C ASP A 18 -4.21 2.82 -5.45
N ILE A 19 -3.45 1.77 -5.11
CA ILE A 19 -3.50 1.15 -3.78
C ILE A 19 -3.07 2.12 -2.68
N ALA A 20 -2.09 3.00 -2.93
CA ALA A 20 -1.69 4.03 -1.95
C ALA A 20 -2.82 5.05 -1.69
N ASN A 21 -3.56 5.43 -2.72
CA ASN A 21 -4.73 6.30 -2.58
C ASN A 21 -5.86 5.59 -1.82
N ASP A 22 -6.12 4.32 -2.13
CA ASP A 22 -7.11 3.51 -1.43
C ASP A 22 -6.73 3.32 0.04
N SER A 23 -5.46 3.04 0.35
CA SER A 23 -4.92 2.98 1.72
C SER A 23 -5.20 4.25 2.51
N LYS A 24 -4.98 5.40 1.88
CA LYS A 24 -5.26 6.70 2.47
C LYS A 24 -6.76 6.91 2.71
N GLY A 25 -7.61 6.49 1.76
CA GLY A 25 -9.07 6.54 1.90
C GLY A 25 -9.56 5.69 3.07
N ILE A 26 -9.10 4.44 3.15
CA ILE A 26 -9.41 3.52 4.26
C ILE A 26 -8.98 4.13 5.60
N SER A 27 -7.78 4.72 5.67
CA SER A 27 -7.29 5.37 6.89
C SER A 27 -8.22 6.51 7.34
N GLN A 28 -8.67 7.35 6.40
CA GLN A 28 -9.58 8.46 6.70
C GLN A 28 -10.97 8.00 7.16
N GLU A 29 -11.50 6.93 6.56
CA GLU A 29 -12.76 6.33 6.98
C GLU A 29 -12.67 5.75 8.39
N LEU A 30 -11.56 5.10 8.72
CA LEU A 30 -11.31 4.55 10.06
C LEU A 30 -11.08 5.64 11.11
N ASP A 31 -10.40 6.74 10.77
CA ASP A 31 -10.27 7.90 11.66
C ASP A 31 -11.63 8.55 11.93
N THR A 32 -12.49 8.62 10.91
CA THR A 32 -13.86 9.11 11.04
C THR A 32 -14.69 8.19 11.94
N LEU A 33 -14.59 6.87 11.74
CA LEU A 33 -15.21 5.87 12.59
C LEU A 33 -14.74 6.02 14.04
N ASP A 34 -13.42 6.17 14.27
CA ASP A 34 -12.86 6.33 15.61
C ASP A 34 -13.37 7.57 16.32
N SER A 35 -13.47 8.69 15.60
CA SER A 35 -14.05 9.91 16.16
C SER A 35 -15.52 9.70 16.57
N GLN A 36 -16.30 8.96 15.78
CA GLN A 36 -17.70 8.66 16.11
C GLN A 36 -17.79 7.71 17.30
N VAL A 37 -17.00 6.63 17.30
CA VAL A 37 -16.99 5.65 18.39
C VAL A 37 -16.58 6.28 19.71
N ARG A 38 -15.56 7.14 19.74
CA ARG A 38 -15.13 7.84 20.96
C ARG A 38 -16.25 8.62 21.66
N SER A 39 -17.25 9.10 20.92
CA SER A 39 -18.39 9.80 21.51
C SER A 39 -19.41 8.88 22.19
N LEU A 40 -19.38 7.58 21.85
CA LEU A 40 -20.37 6.58 22.28
C LEU A 40 -19.76 5.44 23.12
N ILE A 41 -18.43 5.26 23.08
CA ILE A 41 -17.74 4.09 23.64
C ILE A 41 -17.92 3.96 25.15
N ASP A 42 -18.05 5.07 25.87
CA ASP A 42 -18.30 5.10 27.31
C ASP A 42 -19.67 4.51 27.69
N GLN A 43 -20.61 4.42 26.72
CA GLN A 43 -21.94 3.83 26.91
C GLN A 43 -21.98 2.34 26.56
N TRP A 44 -20.92 1.82 25.93
CA TRP A 44 -20.83 0.41 25.56
C TRP A 44 -20.43 -0.44 26.77
N ASP A 45 -20.82 -1.70 26.76
CA ASP A 45 -20.31 -2.65 27.74
C ASP A 45 -18.79 -2.84 27.57
N GLY A 46 -18.12 -3.31 28.63
CA GLY A 46 -16.66 -3.46 28.64
C GLY A 46 -16.13 -4.45 27.58
N ALA A 47 -16.93 -5.45 27.18
CA ALA A 47 -16.52 -6.42 26.17
C ALA A 47 -16.55 -5.81 24.76
N ALA A 48 -17.54 -4.97 24.47
CA ALA A 48 -17.64 -4.21 23.23
C ALA A 48 -16.52 -3.16 23.11
N GLN A 49 -16.18 -2.49 24.22
CA GLN A 49 -15.02 -1.60 24.26
C GLN A 49 -13.73 -2.36 23.93
N GLU A 50 -13.49 -3.50 24.58
CA GLU A 50 -12.30 -4.31 24.33
C GLU A 50 -12.23 -4.82 22.89
N ALA A 51 -13.35 -5.30 22.34
CA ALA A 51 -13.44 -5.75 20.95
C ALA A 51 -13.11 -4.62 19.98
N TYR A 52 -13.61 -3.41 20.25
CA TYR A 52 -13.30 -2.23 19.44
C TYR A 52 -11.80 -1.88 19.49
N TYR A 53 -11.19 -1.81 20.67
CA TYR A 53 -9.75 -1.53 20.78
C TYR A 53 -8.89 -2.58 20.08
N ARG A 54 -9.28 -3.86 20.15
CA ARG A 54 -8.62 -4.94 19.41
C ARG A 54 -8.71 -4.74 17.90
N ALA A 55 -9.91 -4.44 17.41
CA ALA A 55 -10.11 -4.12 15.99
C ALA A 55 -9.27 -2.91 15.58
N GLN A 56 -9.20 -1.88 16.42
CA GLN A 56 -8.41 -0.69 16.18
C GLN A 56 -6.92 -0.97 15.99
N ILE A 57 -6.36 -1.77 16.87
CA ILE A 57 -4.96 -2.20 16.77
C ILE A 57 -4.75 -3.02 15.50
N GLU A 58 -5.69 -3.91 15.16
CA GLU A 58 -5.59 -4.79 14.01
C GLU A 58 -5.62 -4.04 12.69
N TRP A 59 -6.61 -3.15 12.45
CA TRP A 59 -6.67 -2.41 11.19
C TRP A 59 -5.48 -1.46 11.03
N ASN A 60 -5.02 -0.83 12.12
CA ASN A 60 -3.85 0.06 12.09
C ASN A 60 -2.60 -0.72 11.66
N LYS A 61 -2.42 -1.92 12.21
CA LYS A 61 -1.34 -2.82 11.81
C LYS A 61 -1.44 -3.20 10.33
N LYS A 62 -2.64 -3.53 9.84
CA LYS A 62 -2.87 -3.92 8.45
C LYS A 62 -2.56 -2.79 7.46
N ILE A 63 -2.92 -1.56 7.79
CA ILE A 63 -2.60 -0.37 6.99
C ILE A 63 -1.10 -0.12 6.95
N GLN A 64 -0.41 -0.26 8.09
CA GLN A 64 1.04 -0.16 8.14
C GLN A 64 1.73 -1.23 7.29
N GLU A 65 1.29 -2.48 7.38
CA GLU A 65 1.78 -3.59 6.54
C GLU A 65 1.58 -3.28 5.04
N MET A 66 0.40 -2.77 4.66
CA MET A 66 0.12 -2.39 3.28
C MET A 66 1.05 -1.27 2.79
N ASN A 67 1.26 -0.22 3.59
CA ASN A 67 2.16 0.88 3.25
C ASN A 67 3.62 0.41 3.08
N GLN A 68 4.06 -0.55 3.90
CA GLN A 68 5.39 -1.16 3.75
C GLN A 68 5.52 -1.93 2.43
N ILE A 69 4.52 -2.72 2.07
CA ILE A 69 4.49 -3.46 0.81
C ILE A 69 4.53 -2.49 -0.37
N LEU A 70 3.76 -1.41 -0.33
CA LEU A 70 3.76 -0.38 -1.39
C LEU A 70 5.13 0.29 -1.55
N ALA A 71 5.79 0.62 -0.43
CA ALA A 71 7.15 1.17 -0.47
C ALA A 71 8.15 0.19 -1.10
N GLN A 72 8.02 -1.11 -0.80
CA GLN A 72 8.85 -2.14 -1.40
C GLN A 72 8.59 -2.28 -2.91
N ILE A 73 7.32 -2.31 -3.34
CA ILE A 73 6.95 -2.38 -4.75
C ILE A 73 7.48 -1.16 -5.51
N SER A 74 7.34 0.04 -4.94
CA SER A 74 7.88 1.28 -5.54
C SER A 74 9.39 1.19 -5.76
N THR A 75 10.13 0.75 -4.73
CA THR A 75 11.59 0.58 -4.81
C THR A 75 11.99 -0.44 -5.88
N THR A 76 11.34 -1.61 -5.90
CA THR A 76 11.61 -2.65 -6.90
C THR A 76 11.26 -2.18 -8.32
N THR A 77 10.17 -1.43 -8.48
CA THR A 77 9.75 -0.89 -9.78
C THR A 77 10.78 0.11 -10.33
N GLN A 78 11.31 0.99 -9.47
CA GLN A 78 12.39 1.92 -9.83
C GLN A 78 13.65 1.16 -10.25
N GLN A 79 14.08 0.16 -9.47
CA GLN A 79 15.24 -0.67 -9.81
C GLN A 79 15.08 -1.36 -11.18
N ILE A 80 13.88 -1.87 -11.48
CA ILE A 80 13.60 -2.48 -12.79
C ILE A 80 13.67 -1.42 -13.89
N ALA A 81 13.08 -0.24 -13.70
CA ALA A 81 13.11 0.83 -14.68
C ALA A 81 14.55 1.28 -15.00
N ASP A 82 15.39 1.44 -13.98
CA ASP A 82 16.80 1.81 -14.13
C ASP A 82 17.60 0.75 -14.92
N GLN A 83 17.37 -0.53 -14.62
CA GLN A 83 18.01 -1.64 -15.35
C GLN A 83 17.58 -1.68 -16.83
N TYR A 84 16.32 -1.37 -17.13
CA TYR A 84 15.83 -1.28 -18.51
C TYR A 84 16.54 -0.15 -19.28
N VAL A 85 16.64 1.05 -18.70
CA VAL A 85 17.32 2.20 -19.33
C VAL A 85 18.80 1.90 -19.56
N GLU A 86 19.47 1.29 -18.58
CA GLU A 86 20.87 0.91 -18.70
C GLU A 86 21.09 -0.16 -19.79
N SER A 87 20.23 -1.17 -19.86
CA SER A 87 20.29 -2.21 -20.89
C SER A 87 20.03 -1.65 -22.29
N ASP A 88 19.09 -0.71 -22.42
CA ASP A 88 18.77 -0.06 -23.70
C ASP A 88 19.94 0.81 -24.18
N ASN A 89 20.49 1.66 -23.31
CA ASN A 89 21.67 2.49 -23.62
C ASN A 89 22.89 1.65 -24.03
N ARG A 90 23.14 0.51 -23.36
CA ARG A 90 24.24 -0.40 -23.73
C ARG A 90 24.01 -1.08 -25.08
N SER A 91 22.75 -1.33 -25.43
CA SER A 91 22.38 -1.91 -26.73
C SER A 91 22.52 -0.86 -27.84
N ALA A 92 22.05 0.36 -27.60
CA ALA A 92 22.18 1.49 -28.50
C ALA A 92 23.65 1.89 -28.77
N ALA A 93 24.53 1.78 -27.76
CA ALA A 93 25.96 2.06 -27.93
C ALA A 93 26.73 0.99 -28.75
N ARG A 94 26.11 -0.15 -29.05
CA ARG A 94 26.72 -1.25 -29.83
C ARG A 94 26.30 -1.26 -31.31
N PHE A 95 25.37 -0.40 -31.69
CA PHE A 95 24.93 -0.19 -33.08
C PHE A 95 25.40 1.18 -33.57
#